data_AF-A0A151JZW6-F1
#
_entry.id   AF-A0A151JZW6-F1
#
_cell.length_a   1.000
_cell.length_b   1.000
_cell.length_c   1.000
_cell.angle_alpha   90.00
_cell.angle_beta   90.00
_cell.angle_gamma   90.00
#
_symmetry.space_group_name_H-M   'P 1'
#
loop_
_entity.id
_entity.type
_entity.pdbx_description
1 polymer ?
#
loop_
_entity_poly.entity_id
_entity_poly.type
_entity_poly.pdbx_seq_one_letter_code
_entity_poly.pdbx_strand_id
1 'polypeptide(L)'
;MIASFPQMVVNSFLTWLYLRIAYMGYLRPRSKDAQLATIGREGEAITNQVIQERYKNLGPTTFHEYGVGTLFITCVFLWVFRKPGFVRGWSEVITDVDLRDSVPVIFVSILMFFIPKDPSFIYSYSQDPAKRPKRSSEGLITWKIIETKMPWSLVFLLGGGFAISKGSVASSMAKRVGEALVPLRHLPPIVILAVVCFFEGLATEFTSNVGVANITLPVIAQMVNYIRI
;
A
#
# COMPACT_ATOMS: atom_id res chain seq x y z
N MET A 1 3.27 -18.25 2.38
CA MET A 1 4.31 -17.39 1.76
C MET A 1 5.32 -18.19 0.94
N ILE A 2 5.97 -19.24 1.48
CA ILE A 2 6.98 -20.03 0.73
C ILE A 2 6.39 -20.71 -0.52
N ALA A 3 5.17 -21.25 -0.44
CA ALA A 3 4.48 -21.87 -1.59
C ALA A 3 4.18 -20.89 -2.74
N SER A 4 4.09 -19.58 -2.47
CA SER A 4 3.77 -18.55 -3.46
C SER A 4 5.02 -18.02 -4.17
N PHE A 5 6.22 -18.31 -3.65
CA PHE A 5 7.47 -17.80 -4.21
C PHE A 5 7.75 -18.31 -5.64
N PRO A 6 7.58 -19.61 -5.96
CA PRO A 6 7.75 -20.09 -7.33
C PRO A 6 6.77 -19.41 -8.30
N GLN A 7 5.51 -19.26 -7.89
CA GLN A 7 4.48 -18.60 -8.69
C GLN A 7 4.80 -17.12 -8.95
N MET A 8 5.31 -16.40 -7.93
CA MET A 8 5.76 -15.01 -8.07
C MET A 8 6.88 -14.90 -9.11
N VAL A 9 7.91 -15.73 -9.02
CA VAL A 9 9.05 -15.71 -9.96
C VAL A 9 8.59 -16.00 -11.39
N VAL A 10 7.74 -17.01 -11.58
CA VAL A 10 7.20 -17.37 -12.89
C VAL A 10 6.38 -16.21 -13.46
N ASN A 11 5.47 -15.62 -12.68
CA ASN A 11 4.66 -14.49 -13.15
C ASN A 11 5.51 -13.27 -13.48
N SER A 12 6.48 -12.90 -12.64
CA SER A 12 7.40 -11.79 -12.92
C SER A 12 8.20 -12.02 -14.20
N PHE A 13 8.67 -13.25 -14.43
CA PHE A 13 9.38 -13.60 -15.66
C PHE A 13 8.47 -13.52 -16.90
N LEU A 14 7.23 -14.03 -16.81
CA LEU A 14 6.25 -13.96 -17.89
C LEU A 14 5.85 -12.51 -18.20
N THR A 15 5.61 -11.68 -17.19
CA THR A 15 5.33 -10.25 -17.39
C THR A 15 6.52 -9.53 -18.04
N TRP A 16 7.75 -9.80 -17.56
CA TRP A 16 8.96 -9.24 -18.16
C TRP A 16 9.11 -9.66 -19.63
N LEU A 17 8.88 -10.93 -19.95
CA LEU A 17 8.92 -11.47 -21.30
C LEU A 17 7.83 -10.83 -22.19
N TYR A 18 6.62 -10.67 -21.67
CA TYR A 18 5.51 -10.02 -22.35
C TYR A 18 5.86 -8.56 -22.68
N LEU A 19 6.37 -7.79 -21.72
CA LEU A 19 6.79 -6.39 -21.95
C LEU A 19 7.91 -6.30 -22.99
N ARG A 20 8.87 -7.23 -22.94
CA ARG A 20 9.96 -7.32 -23.93
C ARG A 20 9.44 -7.58 -25.35
N ILE A 21 8.46 -8.48 -25.50
CA ILE A 21 7.90 -8.85 -26.79
C ILE A 21 6.94 -7.79 -27.33
N ALA A 22 6.00 -7.33 -26.50
CA ALA A 22 4.91 -6.45 -26.91
C ALA A 22 5.36 -4.99 -27.08
N TYR A 23 6.20 -4.47 -26.17
CA TYR A 23 6.54 -3.04 -26.14
C TYR A 23 7.99 -2.75 -26.52
N MET A 24 8.95 -3.60 -26.14
CA MET A 24 10.38 -3.38 -26.45
C MET A 24 10.84 -4.03 -27.76
N GLY A 25 9.92 -4.57 -28.56
CA GLY A 25 10.20 -4.98 -29.93
C GLY A 25 11.15 -6.17 -30.09
N TYR A 26 11.26 -7.07 -29.11
CA TYR A 26 12.14 -8.24 -29.17
C TYR A 26 11.91 -9.12 -30.43
N LEU A 27 10.66 -9.26 -30.87
CA LEU A 27 10.29 -9.99 -32.10
C LEU A 27 10.10 -9.08 -33.33
N ARG A 28 10.26 -7.75 -33.20
CA ARG A 28 10.13 -6.76 -34.29
C ARG A 28 11.21 -5.67 -34.18
N PRO A 29 12.50 -5.98 -34.42
CA PRO A 29 13.60 -5.06 -34.15
C PRO A 29 13.61 -3.78 -35.02
N ARG A 30 12.87 -3.78 -36.13
CA ARG A 30 12.77 -2.65 -37.08
C ARG A 30 11.47 -1.83 -36.95
N SER A 31 10.62 -2.10 -35.94
CA SER A 31 9.43 -1.29 -35.68
C SER A 31 9.80 0.07 -35.07
N LYS A 32 9.00 1.11 -35.34
CA LYS A 32 9.16 2.45 -34.73
C LYS A 32 9.12 2.39 -33.20
N ASP A 33 8.31 1.50 -32.63
CA ASP A 33 8.19 1.31 -31.17
C ASP A 33 9.47 0.74 -30.55
N ALA A 34 10.15 -0.17 -31.26
CA ALA A 34 11.42 -0.76 -30.83
C ALA A 34 12.55 0.29 -30.84
N GLN A 35 12.55 1.16 -31.84
CA GLN A 35 13.50 2.27 -31.94
C GLN A 35 13.26 3.34 -30.87
N LEU A 36 12.00 3.64 -30.54
CA LEU A 36 11.64 4.54 -29.42
C LEU A 36 12.00 3.96 -28.04
N ALA A 37 11.87 2.64 -27.86
CA ALA A 37 12.25 1.95 -26.63
C ALA A 37 13.78 1.78 -26.47
N THR A 38 14.54 1.92 -27.55
CA THR A 38 16.01 1.88 -27.51
C THR A 38 16.51 3.25 -27.06
N ILE A 39 16.63 3.42 -25.75
CA ILE A 39 17.35 4.57 -25.18
C ILE A 39 18.81 4.43 -25.62
N GLY A 40 19.18 5.17 -26.68
CA GLY A 40 20.58 5.25 -27.10
C GLY A 40 21.45 5.85 -25.99
N ARG A 41 22.78 5.70 -26.11
CA ARG A 41 23.75 6.29 -25.17
C ARG A 41 23.52 7.80 -24.96
N GLU A 42 23.03 8.51 -25.99
CA GLU A 42 22.65 9.92 -25.90
C GLU A 42 21.41 10.16 -25.04
N GLY A 43 20.37 9.32 -25.15
CA GLY A 43 19.17 9.42 -24.32
C GLY A 43 19.42 9.13 -22.84
N GLU A 44 20.32 8.20 -22.55
CA GLU A 44 20.78 7.92 -21.18
C GLU A 44 21.56 9.11 -20.61
N ALA A 45 22.46 9.70 -21.39
CA ALA A 45 23.20 10.89 -20.99
C ALA A 45 22.27 12.09 -20.71
N ILE A 46 21.28 12.33 -21.57
CA ILE A 46 20.27 13.39 -21.37
C ILE A 46 19.44 13.11 -20.12
N THR A 47 18.98 11.87 -19.92
CA THR A 47 18.20 11.48 -18.73
C THR A 47 19.01 11.71 -17.45
N ASN A 48 20.27 11.30 -17.44
CA ASN A 48 21.17 11.51 -16.31
C ASN A 48 21.44 13.00 -16.06
N GLN A 49 21.60 13.81 -17.12
CA GLN A 49 21.72 15.26 -16.97
C GLN A 49 20.47 15.88 -16.34
N VAL A 50 19.28 15.50 -16.80
CA VAL A 50 18.01 15.97 -16.23
C VAL A 50 17.86 15.54 -14.78
N ILE A 51 18.23 14.30 -14.43
CA ILE A 51 18.20 13.82 -13.04
C ILE A 51 19.16 14.64 -12.18
N GLN A 52 20.39 14.88 -12.65
CA GLN A 52 21.39 15.67 -11.95
C GLN A 52 20.95 17.13 -11.78
N GLU A 53 20.31 17.71 -12.78
CA GLU A 53 19.74 19.06 -12.72
C GLU A 53 18.60 19.11 -11.69
N ARG A 54 17.67 18.16 -11.72
CA ARG A 54 16.60 18.05 -10.72
C ARG A 54 17.15 17.84 -9.31
N TYR A 55 18.20 17.05 -9.17
CA TYR A 55 18.88 16.82 -7.89
C TYR A 55 19.52 18.10 -7.36
N LYS A 56 20.20 18.87 -8.21
CA LYS A 56 20.74 20.18 -7.85
C LYS A 56 19.65 21.20 -7.50
N ASN A 57 18.52 21.14 -8.20
CA ASN A 57 17.39 22.05 -7.99
C ASN A 57 16.59 21.77 -6.70
N LEU A 58 16.73 20.59 -6.08
CA LEU A 58 16.10 20.27 -4.80
C LEU A 58 16.68 21.10 -3.64
N GLY A 59 17.96 21.48 -3.73
CA GLY A 59 18.64 22.23 -2.67
C GLY A 59 18.99 21.37 -1.44
N PRO A 60 19.46 21.99 -0.34
CA PRO A 60 19.79 21.28 0.89
C PRO A 60 18.53 20.75 1.58
N THR A 61 18.65 19.58 2.20
CA THR A 61 17.52 18.95 2.92
C THR A 61 17.05 19.83 4.06
N THR A 62 15.72 19.99 4.16
CA THR A 62 15.12 20.85 5.18
C THR A 62 14.87 20.10 6.49
N PHE A 63 14.69 20.84 7.59
CA PHE A 63 14.30 20.23 8.87
C PHE A 63 12.98 19.47 8.77
N HIS A 64 12.04 19.98 7.95
CA HIS A 64 10.77 19.31 7.67
C HIS A 64 10.98 17.93 7.05
N GLU A 65 11.80 17.83 6.00
CA GLU A 65 12.13 16.56 5.35
C GLU A 65 12.83 15.57 6.29
N TYR A 66 13.77 16.06 7.09
CA TYR A 66 14.48 15.23 8.07
C TYR A 66 13.53 14.72 9.16
N GLY A 67 12.63 15.57 9.66
CA GLY A 67 11.62 15.21 10.65
C GLY A 67 10.65 14.15 10.14
N VAL A 68 10.12 14.33 8.91
CA VAL A 68 9.24 13.33 8.27
C VAL A 68 9.99 12.02 8.02
N GLY A 69 11.23 12.08 7.50
CA GLY A 69 12.04 10.90 7.24
C GLY A 69 12.35 10.09 8.50
N THR A 70 12.69 10.77 9.59
CA THR A 70 12.95 10.12 10.89
C THR A 70 11.70 9.44 11.45
N LEU A 71 10.55 10.11 11.38
CA LEU A 71 9.28 9.55 11.84
C LEU A 71 8.82 8.37 10.98
N PHE A 72 9.04 8.44 9.66
CA PHE A 72 8.75 7.34 8.74
C PHE A 72 9.61 6.11 9.09
N ILE A 73 10.91 6.27 9.26
CA ILE A 73 11.82 5.20 9.67
C ILE A 73 11.39 4.63 11.02
N THR A 74 11.06 5.48 11.99
CA THR A 74 10.54 5.07 13.30
C THR A 74 9.26 4.24 13.17
N CYS A 75 8.33 4.64 12.29
CA CYS A 75 7.12 3.88 12.01
C CYS A 75 7.42 2.48 11.47
N VAL A 76 8.34 2.38 10.51
CA VAL A 76 8.79 1.09 9.95
C VAL A 76 9.41 0.21 11.03
N PHE A 77 10.25 0.78 11.90
CA PHE A 77 10.79 0.05 13.05
C PHE A 77 9.69 -0.44 13.99
N LEU A 78 8.74 0.41 14.35
CA LEU A 78 7.60 0.00 15.19
C LEU A 78 6.77 -1.12 14.54
N TRP A 79 6.58 -1.11 13.21
CA TRP A 79 5.91 -2.21 12.54
C TRP A 79 6.70 -3.52 12.57
N VAL A 80 7.97 -3.49 12.16
CA VAL A 80 8.80 -4.70 12.07
C VAL A 80 8.98 -5.36 13.43
N PHE A 81 9.21 -4.57 14.48
CA PHE A 81 9.44 -5.07 15.83
C PHE A 81 8.15 -5.31 16.64
N ARG A 82 6.97 -5.12 16.04
CA ARG A 82 5.67 -5.31 16.71
C ARG A 82 5.51 -6.75 17.19
N LYS A 83 5.60 -7.71 16.26
CA LYS A 83 5.56 -9.17 16.49
C LYS A 83 6.48 -9.86 15.49
N PRO A 84 7.80 -9.75 15.68
CA PRO A 84 8.77 -10.27 14.73
C PRO A 84 8.76 -11.81 14.61
N GLY A 85 8.11 -12.51 15.56
CA GLY A 85 7.92 -13.97 15.51
C GLY A 85 9.14 -14.80 15.94
N PHE A 86 10.34 -14.21 15.94
CA PHE A 86 11.59 -14.84 16.42
C PHE A 86 12.02 -14.37 17.82
N VAL A 87 11.59 -13.18 18.24
CA VAL A 87 11.77 -12.62 19.60
C VAL A 87 10.46 -12.03 20.09
N ARG A 88 10.32 -11.87 21.41
CA ARG A 88 9.19 -11.14 21.99
C ARG A 88 9.19 -9.72 21.43
N GLY A 89 8.12 -9.38 20.71
CA GLY A 89 7.95 -8.06 20.13
C GLY A 89 7.60 -7.02 21.19
N TRP A 90 7.79 -5.74 20.89
CA TRP A 90 7.45 -4.68 21.85
C TRP A 90 5.96 -4.70 22.23
N SER A 91 5.08 -5.19 21.34
CA SER A 91 3.64 -5.27 21.64
C SER A 91 3.34 -6.23 22.78
N GLU A 92 4.06 -7.34 22.87
CA GLU A 92 3.90 -8.38 23.91
C GLU A 92 4.56 -7.98 25.23
N VAL A 93 5.52 -7.04 25.20
CA VAL A 93 6.18 -6.51 26.40
C VAL A 93 5.33 -5.44 27.08
N ILE A 94 4.58 -4.65 26.31
CA ILE A 94 3.80 -3.52 26.82
C ILE A 94 2.40 -3.94 27.28
N THR A 95 1.74 -4.87 26.57
CA THR A 95 0.37 -5.30 26.92
C THR A 95 0.11 -6.73 26.46
N ASP A 96 -0.64 -7.49 27.25
CA ASP A 96 -1.14 -8.83 26.86
C ASP A 96 -2.25 -8.79 25.77
N VAL A 97 -2.69 -7.59 25.37
CA VAL A 97 -3.69 -7.38 24.34
C VAL A 97 -3.02 -7.32 22.97
N ASP A 98 -3.61 -7.99 21.98
CA ASP A 98 -3.13 -7.92 20.60
C ASP A 98 -3.33 -6.52 20.00
N LEU A 99 -2.31 -5.67 20.14
CA LEU A 99 -2.25 -4.33 19.54
C LEU A 99 -2.23 -4.47 18.03
N ARG A 100 -3.07 -3.76 17.27
CA ARG A 100 -3.15 -3.80 15.79
C ARG A 100 -2.08 -2.98 15.07
N ASP A 101 -1.88 -3.23 13.76
CA ASP A 101 -0.96 -2.45 12.89
C ASP A 101 -1.29 -0.96 12.80
N SER A 102 -2.53 -0.58 13.13
CA SER A 102 -2.97 0.82 13.16
C SER A 102 -2.36 1.61 14.32
N VAL A 103 -1.92 0.96 15.40
CA VAL A 103 -1.44 1.65 16.61
C VAL A 103 -0.16 2.45 16.34
N PRO A 104 0.92 1.88 15.77
CA PRO A 104 2.11 2.65 15.40
C PRO A 104 1.81 3.81 14.44
N VAL A 105 0.93 3.59 13.46
CA VAL A 105 0.59 4.60 12.46
C VAL A 105 -0.12 5.79 13.09
N ILE A 106 -1.13 5.54 13.93
CA ILE A 106 -1.86 6.61 14.63
C ILE A 106 -0.91 7.34 15.58
N PHE A 107 -0.06 6.62 16.32
CA PHE A 107 0.93 7.22 17.20
C PHE A 107 1.88 8.17 16.46
N VAL A 108 2.49 7.72 15.35
CA VAL A 108 3.38 8.57 14.54
C VAL A 108 2.61 9.72 13.89
N SER A 109 1.36 9.50 13.46
CA SER A 109 0.53 10.56 12.88
C SER A 109 0.23 11.66 13.88
N ILE A 110 -0.08 11.31 15.14
CA ILE A 110 -0.25 12.26 16.23
C ILE A 110 1.06 13.01 16.49
N LEU A 111 2.21 12.32 16.53
CA LEU A 111 3.51 12.96 16.69
C LEU A 111 3.81 13.98 15.58
N MET A 112 3.42 13.69 14.32
CA MET A 112 3.58 14.64 13.21
C MET A 112 2.75 15.93 13.38
N PHE A 113 1.66 15.90 14.13
CA PHE A 113 0.92 17.12 14.49
C PHE A 113 1.61 17.95 15.57
N PHE A 114 2.29 17.30 16.52
CA PHE A 114 2.97 17.97 17.63
C PHE A 114 4.36 18.50 17.26
N ILE A 115 5.10 17.81 16.38
CA ILE A 115 6.45 18.20 16.01
C ILE A 115 6.39 19.39 15.03
N PRO A 116 7.04 20.53 15.35
CA PRO A 116 7.01 21.71 14.50
C PRO A 116 7.83 21.51 13.21
N LYS A 117 7.35 22.07 12.09
CA LYS A 117 8.05 22.05 10.80
C LYS A 117 9.37 22.84 10.79
N ASP A 118 9.46 23.88 11.62
CA ASP A 118 10.64 24.73 11.74
C ASP A 118 11.08 24.79 13.22
N PRO A 119 12.38 24.58 13.54
CA PRO A 119 12.88 24.62 14.91
C PRO A 119 13.07 26.05 15.42
N SER A 120 12.26 26.99 14.95
CA SER A 120 12.31 28.41 15.33
C SER A 120 12.06 28.63 16.82
N PHE A 121 11.39 27.67 17.49
CA PHE A 121 11.18 27.66 18.93
C PHE A 121 12.49 27.61 19.74
N ILE A 122 13.57 27.02 19.22
CA ILE A 122 14.88 26.93 19.89
C ILE A 122 15.49 28.34 20.08
N TYR A 123 15.19 29.26 19.17
CA TYR A 123 15.71 30.64 19.21
C TYR A 123 14.79 31.60 19.98
N SER A 124 13.77 31.11 20.68
CA SER A 124 12.84 31.94 21.45
C SER A 124 13.54 32.78 22.54
N TYR A 125 14.63 32.26 23.11
CA TYR A 125 15.44 32.95 24.12
C TYR A 125 16.72 33.60 23.56
N SER A 126 16.88 33.66 22.24
CA SER A 126 18.05 34.31 21.63
C SER A 126 18.09 35.80 21.96
N GLN A 127 19.29 36.35 22.20
CA GLN A 127 19.50 37.80 22.43
C GLN A 127 19.21 38.64 21.18
N ASP A 128 19.27 38.02 20.00
CA ASP A 128 19.12 38.65 18.69
C ASP A 128 17.62 38.77 18.30
N PRO A 129 17.02 39.97 18.28
CA PRO A 129 15.58 40.15 18.06
C PRO A 129 15.10 39.65 16.70
N ALA A 130 15.99 39.62 15.69
CA ALA A 130 15.68 39.16 14.35
C ALA A 130 15.51 37.64 14.26
N LYS A 131 16.12 36.87 15.17
CA LYS A 131 16.08 35.39 15.19
C LYS A 131 14.94 34.83 16.02
N ARG A 132 14.24 35.67 16.79
CA ARG A 132 13.08 35.24 17.57
C ARG A 132 11.92 34.87 16.65
N PRO A 133 11.18 33.79 16.96
CA PRO A 133 10.04 33.37 16.15
C PRO A 133 8.97 34.46 16.15
N LYS A 134 8.65 34.97 14.96
CA LYS A 134 7.60 35.99 14.75
C LYS A 134 6.20 35.38 14.60
N ARG A 135 6.12 34.07 14.32
CA ARG A 135 4.88 33.29 14.14
C ARG A 135 5.06 31.90 14.73
N SER A 136 3.96 31.27 15.13
CA SER A 136 3.96 29.87 15.53
C SER A 136 4.38 28.99 14.35
N SER A 137 5.29 28.04 14.59
CA SER A 137 5.53 26.97 13.63
C SER A 137 4.30 26.09 13.57
N GLU A 138 3.88 25.73 12.36
CA GLU A 138 2.90 24.67 12.14
C GLU A 138 3.55 23.31 12.43
N GLY A 139 2.74 22.28 12.69
CA GLY A 139 3.22 20.91 12.77
C GLY A 139 3.77 20.40 11.43
N LEU A 140 4.48 19.27 11.44
CA LEU A 140 4.93 18.59 10.21
C LEU A 140 3.75 18.27 9.28
N ILE A 141 2.59 17.96 9.86
CA ILE A 141 1.32 17.83 9.16
C ILE A 141 0.27 18.75 9.77
N THR A 142 -0.61 19.30 8.93
CA THR A 142 -1.76 20.09 9.36
C THR A 142 -3.06 19.40 8.95
N TRP A 143 -4.16 19.68 9.65
CA TRP A 143 -5.46 19.08 9.35
C TRP A 143 -5.90 19.37 7.91
N LYS A 144 -5.62 20.58 7.42
CA LYS A 144 -5.92 20.99 6.04
C LYS A 144 -5.22 20.10 5.00
N ILE A 145 -3.99 19.64 5.28
CA ILE A 145 -3.28 18.71 4.40
C ILE A 145 -3.99 17.34 4.41
N ILE A 146 -4.36 16.84 5.59
CA ILE A 146 -5.08 15.56 5.70
C ILE A 146 -6.42 15.63 4.98
N GLU A 147 -7.23 16.66 5.24
CA GLU A 147 -8.53 16.86 4.61
C GLU A 147 -8.44 16.84 3.08
N THR A 148 -7.45 17.53 2.51
CA THR A 148 -7.31 17.70 1.05
C THR A 148 -6.60 16.54 0.36
N LYS A 149 -5.67 15.86 1.04
CA LYS A 149 -4.84 14.80 0.44
C LYS A 149 -5.32 13.39 0.76
N MET A 150 -6.16 13.20 1.80
CA MET A 150 -6.67 11.88 2.12
C MET A 150 -7.75 11.44 1.14
N PRO A 151 -7.66 10.22 0.59
CA PRO A 151 -8.69 9.65 -0.26
C PRO A 151 -9.86 9.12 0.59
N TRP A 152 -10.71 10.02 1.09
CA TRP A 152 -11.85 9.66 1.95
C TRP A 152 -12.78 8.60 1.36
N SER A 153 -12.96 8.62 0.03
CA SER A 153 -13.74 7.61 -0.69
C SER A 153 -13.24 6.19 -0.43
N LEU A 154 -11.91 5.97 -0.33
CA LEU A 154 -11.35 4.66 -0.01
C LEU A 154 -11.65 4.24 1.42
N VAL A 155 -11.61 5.18 2.37
CA VAL A 155 -11.96 4.92 3.78
C VAL A 155 -13.42 4.46 3.89
N PHE A 156 -14.34 5.17 3.25
CA PHE A 156 -15.75 4.80 3.22
C PHE A 156 -16.01 3.50 2.45
N LEU A 157 -15.31 3.26 1.34
CA LEU A 157 -15.45 2.04 0.55
C LEU A 157 -15.02 0.80 1.34
N LEU A 158 -13.86 0.83 2.00
CA LEU A 158 -13.38 -0.27 2.84
C LEU A 158 -14.29 -0.47 4.07
N GLY A 159 -14.68 0.62 4.73
CA GLY A 159 -15.62 0.57 5.86
C GLY A 159 -16.98 -0.02 5.47
N GLY A 160 -17.52 0.37 4.32
CA GLY A 160 -18.74 -0.19 3.75
C GLY A 160 -18.60 -1.67 3.41
N GLY A 161 -17.47 -2.10 2.83
CA GLY A 161 -17.17 -3.51 2.58
C GLY A 161 -17.19 -4.36 3.84
N PHE A 162 -16.56 -3.89 4.92
CA PHE A 162 -16.60 -4.58 6.21
C PHE A 162 -17.99 -4.58 6.84
N ALA A 163 -18.77 -3.50 6.70
CA ALA A 163 -20.14 -3.44 7.17
C ALA A 163 -21.05 -4.43 6.43
N ILE A 164 -20.95 -4.50 5.09
CA ILE A 164 -21.67 -5.48 4.25
C ILE A 164 -21.27 -6.90 4.66
N SER A 165 -19.97 -7.19 4.79
CA SER A 165 -19.49 -8.50 5.22
C SER A 165 -20.11 -8.93 6.55
N LYS A 166 -20.08 -8.06 7.57
CA LYS A 166 -20.74 -8.33 8.87
C LYS A 166 -22.25 -8.48 8.74
N GLY A 167 -22.90 -7.65 7.92
CA GLY A 167 -24.33 -7.72 7.64
C GLY A 167 -24.74 -9.03 6.96
N SER A 168 -23.96 -9.52 6.01
CA SER A 168 -24.19 -10.79 5.32
C SER A 168 -24.08 -12.00 6.26
N VAL A 169 -23.18 -11.93 7.25
CA VAL A 169 -23.07 -12.95 8.31
C VAL A 169 -24.24 -12.85 9.28
N ALA A 170 -24.54 -11.65 9.79
CA ALA A 170 -25.62 -11.42 10.76
C ALA A 170 -27.01 -11.77 10.19
N SER A 171 -27.25 -11.49 8.92
CA SER A 171 -28.50 -11.83 8.21
C SER A 171 -28.61 -13.30 7.82
N SER A 172 -27.59 -14.13 8.08
CA SER A 172 -27.49 -15.51 7.59
C SER A 172 -27.54 -15.66 6.06
N MET A 173 -27.44 -14.56 5.30
CA MET A 173 -27.35 -14.59 3.84
C MET A 173 -26.12 -15.37 3.40
N ALA A 174 -24.97 -15.10 4.03
CA ALA A 174 -23.72 -15.79 3.72
C ALA A 174 -23.83 -17.32 3.88
N LYS A 175 -24.57 -17.78 4.90
CA LYS A 175 -24.85 -19.20 5.13
C LYS A 175 -25.69 -19.81 4.00
N ARG A 176 -26.78 -19.15 3.60
CA ARG A 176 -27.65 -19.63 2.50
C ARG A 176 -26.90 -19.71 1.16
N VAL A 177 -26.03 -18.74 0.88
CA VAL A 177 -25.17 -18.76 -0.32
C VAL A 177 -24.17 -19.92 -0.24
N GLY A 178 -23.53 -20.14 0.91
CA GLY A 178 -22.65 -21.28 1.13
C GLY A 178 -23.34 -22.63 0.95
N GLU A 179 -24.57 -22.78 1.45
CA GLU A 179 -25.40 -23.98 1.27
C GLU A 179 -25.74 -24.23 -0.21
N ALA A 180 -26.06 -23.18 -0.97
CA ALA A 180 -26.31 -23.29 -2.41
C ALA A 180 -25.07 -23.74 -3.20
N LEU A 181 -23.87 -23.51 -2.67
CA LEU A 181 -22.60 -23.89 -3.30
C LEU A 181 -22.10 -25.29 -2.89
N VAL A 182 -22.78 -25.99 -1.98
CA VAL A 182 -22.43 -27.36 -1.56
C VAL A 182 -22.28 -28.34 -2.72
N PRO A 183 -23.08 -28.32 -3.80
CA PRO A 183 -22.90 -29.21 -4.94
C PRO A 183 -21.54 -29.07 -5.63
N LEU A 184 -20.87 -27.90 -5.52
CA LEU A 184 -19.53 -27.70 -6.09
C LEU A 184 -18.45 -28.47 -5.33
N ARG A 185 -18.72 -29.01 -4.14
CA ARG A 185 -17.79 -29.83 -3.36
C ARG A 185 -17.33 -31.09 -4.10
N HIS A 186 -18.12 -31.57 -5.06
CA HIS A 186 -17.79 -32.74 -5.86
C HIS A 186 -16.74 -32.45 -6.95
N LEU A 187 -16.44 -31.17 -7.20
CA LEU A 187 -15.43 -30.77 -8.20
C LEU A 187 -14.02 -30.75 -7.58
N PRO A 188 -12.98 -31.08 -8.37
CA PRO A 188 -11.60 -30.92 -7.93
C PRO A 188 -11.30 -29.46 -7.54
N PRO A 189 -10.55 -29.20 -6.45
CA PRO A 189 -10.23 -27.84 -6.01
C PRO A 189 -9.61 -26.94 -7.09
N ILE A 190 -8.85 -27.54 -8.02
CA ILE A 190 -8.21 -26.80 -9.12
C ILE A 190 -9.22 -26.24 -10.12
N VAL A 191 -10.36 -26.92 -10.32
CA VAL A 191 -11.43 -26.46 -11.21
C VAL A 191 -12.20 -25.32 -10.56
N ILE A 192 -12.48 -25.44 -9.25
CA ILE A 192 -13.11 -24.37 -8.47
C ILE A 192 -12.23 -23.11 -8.50
N LEU A 193 -10.92 -23.27 -8.28
CA LEU A 193 -9.96 -22.17 -8.36
C LEU A 193 -9.95 -21.51 -9.74
N ALA A 194 -9.90 -22.30 -10.82
CA ALA A 194 -9.90 -21.77 -12.18
C ALA A 194 -11.17 -20.95 -12.49
N VAL A 195 -12.34 -21.44 -12.07
CA VAL A 195 -13.62 -20.72 -12.27
C VAL A 195 -13.67 -19.43 -11.45
N VAL A 196 -13.23 -19.47 -10.19
CA VAL A 196 -13.18 -18.27 -9.33
C VAL A 196 -12.21 -17.24 -9.90
N CYS A 197 -11.00 -17.65 -10.31
CA CYS A 197 -10.03 -16.74 -10.91
C CYS A 197 -10.52 -16.15 -12.24
N PHE A 198 -11.20 -16.94 -13.07
CA PHE A 198 -11.78 -16.45 -14.32
C PHE A 198 -12.90 -15.43 -14.07
N PHE A 199 -13.80 -15.74 -13.12
CA PHE A 199 -14.88 -14.84 -12.73
C PHE A 199 -14.35 -13.54 -12.13
N GLU A 200 -13.41 -13.62 -11.19
CA GLU A 200 -12.79 -12.43 -10.59
C GLU A 200 -12.04 -11.61 -11.64
N GLY A 201 -11.29 -12.25 -12.54
CA GLY A 201 -10.60 -11.57 -13.64
C GLY A 201 -11.55 -10.79 -14.54
N LEU A 202 -12.67 -11.39 -14.94
CA LEU A 202 -13.71 -10.67 -15.70
C LEU A 202 -14.34 -9.56 -14.86
N ALA A 203 -14.69 -9.81 -13.61
CA ALA A 203 -15.31 -8.82 -12.74
C ALA A 203 -14.41 -7.59 -12.53
N THR A 204 -13.09 -7.76 -12.47
CA THR A 204 -12.12 -6.66 -12.34
C THR A 204 -11.99 -5.80 -13.59
N GLU A 205 -12.38 -6.28 -14.77
CA GLU A 205 -12.43 -5.45 -15.98
C GLU A 205 -13.62 -4.47 -15.95
N PHE A 206 -14.73 -4.86 -15.32
CA PHE A 206 -15.94 -4.04 -15.24
C PHE A 206 -16.02 -3.18 -13.98
N THR A 207 -15.28 -3.53 -12.93
CA THR A 207 -15.40 -2.92 -11.59
C THR A 207 -14.03 -2.68 -10.98
N SER A 208 -13.91 -1.63 -10.15
CA SER A 208 -12.66 -1.35 -9.42
C SER A 208 -12.20 -2.55 -8.57
N ASN A 209 -10.89 -2.81 -8.55
CA ASN A 209 -10.29 -3.91 -7.78
C ASN A 209 -10.73 -3.94 -6.31
N VAL A 210 -10.81 -2.76 -5.67
CA VAL A 210 -11.25 -2.63 -4.26
C VAL A 210 -12.74 -3.01 -4.11
N GLY A 211 -13.58 -2.62 -5.07
CA GLY A 211 -15.00 -2.96 -5.06
C GLY A 211 -15.25 -4.46 -5.22
N VAL A 212 -14.56 -5.11 -6.17
CA VAL A 212 -14.66 -6.57 -6.38
C VAL A 212 -14.22 -7.31 -5.11
N ALA A 213 -13.04 -6.99 -4.58
CA ALA A 213 -12.49 -7.64 -3.38
C ALA A 213 -13.42 -7.53 -2.16
N ASN A 214 -14.03 -6.36 -1.93
CA ASN A 214 -14.94 -6.16 -0.80
C ASN A 214 -16.20 -7.05 -0.87
N ILE A 215 -16.63 -7.45 -2.06
CA ILE A 215 -17.81 -8.28 -2.28
C ILE A 215 -17.43 -9.77 -2.35
N THR A 216 -16.38 -10.12 -3.09
CA THR A 216 -16.01 -11.52 -3.35
C THR A 216 -15.27 -12.16 -2.19
N LEU A 217 -14.34 -11.46 -1.51
CA LEU A 217 -13.54 -12.05 -0.43
C LEU A 217 -14.38 -12.63 0.71
N PRO A 218 -15.42 -11.95 1.24
CA PRO A 218 -16.28 -12.53 2.26
C PRO A 218 -17.02 -13.78 1.78
N VAL A 219 -17.46 -13.79 0.51
CA VAL A 219 -18.20 -14.92 -0.08
C VAL A 219 -17.29 -16.13 -0.26
N ILE A 220 -16.08 -15.93 -0.78
CA ILE A 220 -15.07 -16.98 -0.96
C ILE A 220 -14.63 -17.54 0.40
N ALA A 221 -14.39 -16.69 1.40
CA ALA A 221 -14.01 -17.13 2.75
C ALA A 221 -15.08 -18.05 3.38
N GLN A 222 -16.36 -17.76 3.14
CA GLN A 222 -17.45 -18.62 3.60
C GLN A 222 -17.50 -19.92 2.78
N MET A 223 -17.35 -19.84 1.46
CA MET A 223 -17.30 -21.01 0.59
C MET A 223 -16.23 -22.03 1.04
N VAL A 224 -15.01 -21.57 1.37
CA VAL A 224 -13.93 -22.44 1.89
C VAL A 224 -14.34 -23.13 3.20
N ASN A 225 -14.90 -22.38 4.15
CA ASN A 225 -15.34 -22.94 5.43
C ASN A 225 -16.43 -24.02 5.29
N TYR A 226 -17.36 -23.86 4.34
CA TYR A 226 -18.44 -24.82 4.11
C TYR A 226 -18.03 -26.04 3.28
N ILE A 227 -17.12 -25.88 2.32
CA ILE A 227 -16.68 -26.97 1.44
C ILE A 227 -15.63 -27.87 2.13
N ARG A 228 -15.03 -27.43 3.26
CA ARG A 228 -13.95 -28.14 4.00
C ARG A 228 -12.79 -28.53 3.07
N ILE A 229 -12.24 -27.54 2.37
CA ILE A 229 -10.95 -27.64 1.67
C ILE A 229 -9.93 -26.84 2.47
#